data_AF-A0A7D9KCX7-F1
#
_entry.id   AF-A0A7D9KCX7-F1
#
_cell.length_a   1.000
_cell.length_b   1.000
_cell.length_c   1.000
_cell.angle_alpha   90.00
_cell.angle_beta   90.00
_cell.angle_gamma   90.00
#
_symmetry.space_group_name_H-M   'P 1'
#
loop_
_entity.id
_entity.type
_entity.pdbx_description
1 polymer ?
#
loop_
_entity_poly.entity_id
_entity_poly.type
_entity_poly.pdbx_seq_one_letter_code
_entity_poly.pdbx_strand_id
1 'polypeptide(L)'
;NDDNLCFLWSHVRHLNPKARRATTITQKDREFITNLDYDGIDFPVKISDIDRIERKNSINISVFGYKGKKQFYPIRNSKSAYEDHMELLLLGDGPSDVGK
;
A
#
# COMPACT_ATOMS: atom_id res chain seq x y z
N ASN A 1 5.97 11.17 6.71
CA ASN A 1 6.29 10.73 5.35
C ASN A 1 5.46 11.62 4.46
N ASP A 2 6.09 12.63 3.87
CA ASP A 2 5.38 13.84 3.43
C ASP A 2 5.47 13.99 1.90
N ASP A 3 5.88 12.92 1.21
CA ASP A 3 6.15 12.89 -0.23
C ASP A 3 5.00 12.32 -1.07
N ASN A 4 3.84 12.01 -0.48
CA ASN A 4 2.70 11.32 -1.10
C ASN A 4 3.02 9.93 -1.69
N LEU A 5 4.19 9.35 -1.40
CA LEU A 5 4.63 8.04 -1.89
C LEU A 5 4.51 6.93 -0.84
N CYS A 6 3.70 7.12 0.20
CA CYS A 6 3.54 6.16 1.31
C CYS A 6 3.20 4.73 0.83
N PHE A 7 2.32 4.63 -0.18
CA PHE A 7 1.97 3.35 -0.79
C PHE A 7 3.18 2.68 -1.46
N LEU A 8 3.91 3.43 -2.29
CA LEU A 8 5.12 2.96 -2.98
C LEU A 8 6.16 2.47 -1.97
N TRP A 9 6.42 3.25 -0.91
CA TRP A 9 7.37 2.86 0.11
C TRP A 9 6.92 1.63 0.90
N SER A 10 5.63 1.47 1.14
CA SER A 10 5.09 0.25 1.76
C SER A 10 5.35 -0.97 0.88
N HIS A 11 5.13 -0.84 -0.43
CA HIS A 11 5.40 -1.90 -1.41
C HIS A 11 6.90 -2.25 -1.49
N VAL A 12 7.79 -1.25 -1.54
CA VAL A 12 9.24 -1.48 -1.51
C VAL A 12 9.67 -2.20 -0.22
N ARG A 13 9.08 -1.84 0.93
CA ARG A 13 9.40 -2.46 2.22
C ARG A 13 8.90 -3.89 2.36
N HIS A 14 7.77 -4.18 1.73
CA HIS A 14 7.23 -5.53 1.64
C HIS A 14 8.22 -6.47 0.93
N LEU A 15 8.71 -6.03 -0.24
CA LEU A 15 9.61 -6.82 -1.09
C LEU A 15 11.09 -6.81 -0.65
N ASN A 16 11.52 -5.78 0.07
CA ASN A 16 12.87 -5.66 0.63
C ASN A 16 12.82 -5.45 2.16
N PRO A 17 12.43 -6.49 2.92
CA PRO A 17 12.26 -6.38 4.36
C PRO A 17 13.59 -6.06 5.03
N LYS A 18 13.60 -5.05 5.91
CA LYS A 18 14.76 -4.68 6.71
C LYS A 18 14.58 -5.06 8.17
N ALA A 19 15.67 -4.91 8.94
CA ALA A 19 15.63 -4.98 10.39
C ALA A 19 14.44 -4.17 10.96
N ARG A 20 13.79 -4.77 11.97
CA ARG A 20 12.58 -4.24 12.60
C ARG A 20 12.80 -2.78 13.03
N ARG A 21 11.90 -1.87 12.62
CA ARG A 21 11.89 -0.40 12.89
C ARG A 21 12.83 0.46 12.04
N ALA A 22 13.35 -0.04 10.92
CA ALA A 22 14.06 0.82 9.97
C ALA A 22 13.10 1.81 9.27
N THR A 23 13.02 3.04 9.77
CA THR A 23 12.14 4.12 9.25
C THR A 23 12.75 4.90 8.08
N THR A 24 14.06 4.81 7.87
CA THR A 24 14.77 5.59 6.84
C THR A 24 14.78 4.91 5.48
N ILE A 25 14.30 5.62 4.45
CA ILE A 25 14.45 5.23 3.04
C ILE A 25 15.93 5.34 2.64
N THR A 26 16.49 4.25 2.14
CA THR A 26 17.89 4.14 1.72
C THR A 26 18.03 4.23 0.20
N GLN A 27 19.26 4.42 -0.28
CA GLN A 27 19.57 4.38 -1.71
C GLN A 27 19.12 3.07 -2.37
N LYS A 28 19.31 1.92 -1.70
CA LYS A 28 18.83 0.62 -2.19
C LYS A 28 17.31 0.56 -2.37
N ASP A 29 16.55 1.25 -1.52
CA ASP A 29 15.08 1.31 -1.65
C ASP A 29 14.69 2.12 -2.89
N ARG A 30 15.43 3.19 -3.18
CA ARG A 30 15.23 4.03 -4.38
C ARG A 30 15.57 3.26 -5.65
N GLU A 31 16.66 2.50 -5.65
CA GLU A 31 17.04 1.64 -6.77
C GLU A 31 15.99 0.56 -7.01
N PHE A 32 15.43 -0.02 -5.94
CA PHE A 32 14.41 -1.06 -6.03
C PHE A 32 13.11 -0.59 -6.69
N ILE A 33 12.77 0.71 -6.62
CA ILE A 33 11.59 1.27 -7.30
C ILE A 33 11.58 0.93 -8.79
N THR A 34 12.75 0.86 -9.43
CA THR A 34 12.87 0.55 -10.87
C THR A 34 12.34 -0.83 -11.25
N ASN A 35 12.17 -1.74 -10.27
CA ASN A 35 11.59 -3.06 -10.47
C ASN A 35 10.06 -3.07 -10.35
N LEU A 36 9.43 -1.94 -9.99
CA LEU A 36 7.99 -1.84 -9.81
C LEU A 36 7.36 -1.08 -10.96
N ASP A 37 6.24 -1.59 -11.47
CA ASP A 37 5.47 -0.95 -12.52
C ASP A 37 4.32 -0.13 -11.93
N TYR A 38 4.53 1.19 -11.95
CA TYR A 38 3.53 2.23 -11.63
C TYR A 38 3.20 3.11 -12.84
N ASP A 39 3.52 2.68 -14.06
CA ASP A 39 3.24 3.49 -15.24
C ASP A 39 1.73 3.78 -15.38
N GLY A 40 1.42 5.05 -15.64
CA GLY A 40 0.06 5.58 -15.67
C GLY A 40 -0.67 5.61 -14.32
N ILE A 41 -0.02 5.37 -13.18
CA ILE A 41 -0.57 5.50 -11.83
C ILE A 41 -0.18 6.86 -11.25
N ASP A 42 -1.17 7.66 -10.85
CA ASP A 42 -0.93 8.93 -10.16
C ASP A 42 -0.72 8.71 -8.65
N PHE A 43 0.14 9.54 -8.06
CA PHE A 43 0.34 9.60 -6.61
C PHE A 43 -0.38 10.82 -6.00
N PRO A 44 -0.98 10.68 -4.79
CA PRO A 44 -1.08 9.46 -3.99
C PRO A 44 -2.00 8.41 -4.63
N VAL A 45 -1.65 7.13 -4.48
CA VAL A 45 -2.39 6.00 -5.03
C VAL A 45 -3.83 6.00 -4.53
N LYS A 46 -4.79 5.94 -5.46
CA LYS A 46 -6.21 5.78 -5.15
C LYS A 46 -6.54 4.30 -4.95
N ILE A 47 -7.51 4.00 -4.09
CA ILE A 47 -7.98 2.61 -3.87
C ILE A 47 -8.43 1.96 -5.20
N SER A 48 -9.01 2.75 -6.11
CA SER A 48 -9.44 2.30 -7.45
C SER A 48 -8.29 1.87 -8.37
N ASP A 49 -7.07 2.35 -8.12
CA ASP A 49 -5.88 1.98 -8.91
C ASP A 49 -5.23 0.68 -8.43
N ILE A 50 -5.58 0.18 -7.24
CA ILE A 50 -4.92 -0.99 -6.63
C ILE A 50 -5.07 -2.23 -7.50
N ASP A 51 -6.24 -2.47 -8.11
CA ASP A 51 -6.44 -3.61 -9.02
C ASP A 51 -5.45 -3.59 -10.21
N ARG A 52 -5.10 -2.39 -10.71
CA ARG A 52 -4.11 -2.23 -11.78
C ARG A 52 -2.69 -2.48 -11.26
N ILE A 53 -2.37 -1.99 -10.06
CA ILE A 53 -1.06 -2.20 -9.42
C ILE A 53 -0.81 -3.69 -9.17
N GLU A 54 -1.81 -4.41 -8.63
CA GLU A 54 -1.74 -5.86 -8.41
C GLU A 54 -1.39 -6.61 -9.69
N ARG A 55 -2.09 -6.32 -10.79
CA ARG A 55 -1.83 -6.96 -12.09
C ARG A 55 -0.44 -6.64 -12.64
N LYS A 56 0.01 -5.38 -12.50
CA LYS A 56 1.30 -4.93 -13.01
C LYS A 56 2.49 -5.51 -12.24
N ASN A 57 2.31 -5.78 -10.95
CA ASN A 57 3.39 -6.23 -10.07
C ASN A 57 3.21 -7.68 -9.58
N SER A 58 2.17 -8.39 -10.05
CA SER A 58 1.84 -9.77 -9.66
C SER A 58 1.81 -9.99 -8.14
N ILE A 59 1.06 -9.13 -7.44
CA ILE A 59 0.94 -9.11 -5.97
C ILE A 59 -0.53 -8.99 -5.57
N ASN A 60 -0.91 -9.58 -4.44
CA ASN A 60 -2.22 -9.39 -3.82
C ASN A 60 -2.12 -8.29 -2.77
N ILE A 61 -2.98 -7.27 -2.84
CA ILE A 61 -2.96 -6.15 -1.90
C ILE A 61 -4.29 -6.12 -1.17
N SER A 62 -4.29 -6.06 0.16
CA SER A 62 -5.53 -5.84 0.92
C SER A 62 -5.37 -4.59 1.78
N VAL A 63 -6.40 -3.76 1.83
CA VAL A 63 -6.41 -2.50 2.57
C VAL A 63 -7.41 -2.60 3.70
N PHE A 64 -6.95 -2.34 4.91
CA PHE A 64 -7.75 -2.32 6.12
C PHE A 64 -7.81 -0.91 6.70
N GLY A 65 -8.95 -0.57 7.28
CA GLY A 65 -9.11 0.61 8.12
C GLY A 65 -9.08 0.23 9.59
N TYR A 66 -8.91 1.24 10.45
CA TYR A 66 -8.93 1.07 11.90
C TYR A 66 -9.90 2.06 12.54
N LYS A 67 -11.00 1.56 13.13
CA LYS A 67 -12.03 2.39 13.78
C LYS A 67 -11.94 2.25 15.30
N GLY A 68 -12.06 3.39 16.00
CA GLY A 68 -12.28 3.43 17.46
C GLY A 68 -11.18 2.79 18.31
N LYS A 69 -9.95 2.69 17.79
CA LYS A 69 -8.79 2.08 18.47
C LYS A 69 -8.98 0.62 18.91
N LYS A 70 -9.93 -0.13 18.32
CA LYS A 70 -10.20 -1.52 18.72
C LYS A 70 -10.59 -2.48 17.59
N GLN A 71 -10.95 -1.98 16.41
CA GLN A 71 -11.46 -2.84 15.34
C GLN A 71 -10.86 -2.51 13.99
N PHE A 72 -10.29 -3.54 13.36
CA PHE A 72 -9.92 -3.53 11.94
C PHE A 72 -11.15 -3.86 11.10
N TYR A 73 -11.28 -3.22 9.95
CA TYR A 73 -12.31 -3.55 8.96
C TYR A 73 -11.71 -3.52 7.55
N PRO A 74 -12.10 -4.43 6.65
CA PRO A 74 -11.62 -4.41 5.28
C PRO A 74 -12.20 -3.20 4.55
N ILE A 75 -11.33 -2.42 3.91
CA ILE A 75 -11.70 -1.38 2.95
C ILE A 75 -11.70 -1.98 1.54
N ARG A 76 -10.70 -2.81 1.23
CA ARG A 76 -10.58 -3.56 -0.02
C ARG A 76 -9.84 -4.86 0.26
N ASN A 77 -10.37 -5.97 -0.22
CA ASN A 77 -9.64 -7.24 -0.27
C ASN A 77 -9.13 -7.48 -1.69
N SER A 78 -7.93 -8.07 -1.82
CA SER A 78 -7.49 -8.59 -3.11
C SER A 78 -8.49 -9.60 -3.64
N LYS A 79 -8.70 -9.60 -4.95
CA LYS A 79 -9.48 -10.61 -5.68
C LYS A 79 -8.57 -11.51 -6.53
N SER A 80 -7.29 -11.20 -6.56
CA SER A 80 -6.27 -11.91 -7.32
C SER A 80 -5.73 -13.11 -6.52
N ALA A 81 -5.06 -14.03 -7.22
CA ALA A 81 -4.48 -15.24 -6.64
C ALA A 81 -2.98 -15.34 -6.98
N TYR A 82 -2.25 -14.26 -6.73
CA TYR A 82 -0.79 -14.27 -6.81
C TYR A 82 -0.18 -14.95 -5.57
N GLU A 83 1.13 -15.24 -5.59
CA GLU A 83 1.82 -15.84 -4.44
C GLU A 83 2.11 -14.83 -3.33
N ASP A 84 2.36 -13.57 -3.68
CA ASP A 84 2.76 -12.54 -2.73
C ASP A 84 1.56 -11.73 -2.22
N HIS A 85 1.57 -11.39 -0.92
CA HIS A 85 0.46 -10.74 -0.23
C HIS A 85 0.95 -9.57 0.62
N MET A 86 0.43 -8.38 0.35
CA MET A 86 0.70 -7.17 1.12
C MET A 86 -0.58 -6.66 1.79
N GLU A 87 -0.61 -6.65 3.13
CA GLU A 87 -1.66 -6.00 3.92
C GLU A 87 -1.27 -4.56 4.29
N LEU A 88 -2.10 -3.61 3.86
CA LEU A 88 -1.95 -2.20 4.16
C LEU A 88 -2.96 -1.76 5.21
N LEU A 89 -2.51 -0.93 6.14
CA LEU A 89 -3.36 -0.23 7.08
C LEU A 89 -3.49 1.23 6.67
N LEU A 90 -4.70 1.67 6.32
CA LEU A 90 -4.98 3.07 6.04
C LEU A 90 -5.07 3.84 7.36
N LEU A 91 -4.08 4.70 7.62
CA LEU A 91 -4.03 5.56 8.79
C LEU A 91 -4.62 6.93 8.44
N GLY A 92 -5.79 7.22 9.01
CA GLY A 92 -6.54 8.45 8.82
C GLY A 92 -7.96 8.24 9.34
N ASP A 93 -8.74 9.32 9.45
CA ASP A 93 -10.18 9.14 9.45
C ASP A 93 -10.50 8.44 8.12
N GLY A 94 -11.24 7.33 8.16
CA GLY A 94 -11.68 6.63 6.95
C GLY A 94 -12.47 7.56 6.03
N PRO A 95 -13.12 7.08 4.95
CA PRO A 95 -14.15 7.90 4.32
C PRO A 95 -15.04 8.43 5.45
N SER A 96 -14.99 9.73 5.69
CA SER A 96 -15.81 10.40 6.70
C SER A 96 -17.20 9.93 6.38
N ASP A 97 -17.93 9.39 7.35
CA ASP A 97 -19.34 9.02 7.18
C ASP A 97 -20.03 10.18 6.45
N VAL A 98 -20.22 10.06 5.13
CA VAL A 98 -20.92 11.03 4.32
C VAL A 98 -22.37 10.77 4.65
N GLY A 99 -22.86 11.52 5.63
CA GLY A 99 -24.27 11.81 5.80
C GLY A 99 -25.11 10.66 6.35
N LYS A 100 -25.70 10.96 7.50
CA LYS A 100 -27.12 10.74 7.84
C LYS A 100 -27.98 10.02 6.79
#